data_AF-A0A966NMW5-F1
#
_entry.id   AF-A0A966NMW5-F1
#
_cell.length_a   1.000
_cell.length_b   1.000
_cell.length_c   1.000
_cell.angle_alpha   90.00
_cell.angle_beta   90.00
_cell.angle_gamma   90.00
#
_symmetry.space_group_name_H-M   'P 1'
#
loop_
_entity.id
_entity.type
_entity.pdbx_description
1 polymer ?
#
loop_
_entity_poly.entity_id
_entity_poly.type
_entity_poly.pdbx_seq_one_letter_code
_entity_poly.pdbx_strand_id
1 'polypeptide(L)'
;MAAGARRVLVASDLAHAVACLRGDDEWLTHESTPAASQFESLPDLADVRGQPVARLALEIAAAGAHHLLFVGPPGAGKSMLARRLPSILPPLTDDQSLSCTMVHSAAHTALPSHGRIEHPPFRA
;
A
#
# COMPACT_ATOMS: atom_id res chain seq x y z
N MET A 1 5.83 20.67 -5.79
CA MET A 1 5.36 20.54 -7.19
C MET A 1 4.01 19.88 -7.13
N ALA A 2 2.93 20.64 -7.36
CA ALA A 2 1.56 20.12 -7.27
C ALA A 2 1.35 19.08 -8.37
N ALA A 3 1.02 17.84 -7.99
CA ALA A 3 0.55 16.83 -8.93
C ALA A 3 -0.67 17.42 -9.66
N GLY A 4 -0.55 17.64 -10.96
CA GLY A 4 -1.63 18.17 -11.78
C GLY A 4 -2.86 17.30 -11.61
N ALA A 5 -4.01 17.91 -11.30
CA ALA A 5 -5.26 17.19 -11.06
C ALA A 5 -5.57 16.31 -12.27
N ARG A 6 -5.35 15.00 -12.13
CA ARG A 6 -5.59 14.02 -13.17
C ARG A 6 -7.10 13.84 -13.28
N ARG A 7 -7.72 14.47 -14.28
CA ARG A 7 -9.16 14.38 -14.51
C ARG A 7 -9.49 12.98 -15.01
N VAL A 8 -10.08 12.16 -14.15
CA VAL A 8 -10.64 10.86 -14.52
C VAL A 8 -11.99 11.12 -15.20
N LEU A 9 -12.14 10.61 -16.42
CA LEU A 9 -13.35 10.71 -17.22
C LEU A 9 -13.99 9.32 -17.31
N VAL A 10 -15.31 9.24 -17.17
CA VAL A 10 -16.04 7.96 -17.10
C VAL A 10 -17.06 7.86 -18.23
N ALA A 11 -17.11 6.69 -18.85
CA ALA A 11 -18.08 6.31 -19.88
C ALA A 11 -18.61 4.90 -19.55
N SER A 12 -19.86 4.62 -19.94
CA SER A 12 -20.50 3.31 -19.72
C SER A 12 -19.95 2.22 -20.61
N ASP A 13 -19.46 2.60 -21.80
CA ASP A 13 -18.99 1.71 -22.84
C ASP A 13 -18.12 2.49 -23.86
N LEU A 14 -17.57 1.77 -24.83
CA LEU A 14 -16.69 2.36 -25.84
C LEU A 14 -17.43 3.33 -26.77
N ALA A 15 -18.70 3.09 -27.09
CA ALA A 15 -19.45 3.95 -27.99
C ALA A 15 -19.73 5.30 -27.33
N HIS A 16 -20.13 5.28 -26.05
CA HIS A 16 -20.29 6.46 -25.22
C HIS A 16 -18.96 7.22 -25.07
N ALA A 17 -17.84 6.53 -24.81
CA ALA A 17 -16.53 7.19 -24.75
C ALA A 17 -16.18 7.93 -26.05
N VAL A 18 -16.50 7.35 -27.21
CA VAL A 18 -16.28 7.99 -28.52
C VAL A 18 -17.21 9.20 -28.71
N ALA A 19 -18.48 9.12 -28.32
CA ALA A 19 -19.42 10.24 -28.39
C ALA A 19 -18.96 11.41 -27.52
N CYS A 20 -18.54 11.17 -26.28
CA CYS A 20 -18.00 12.21 -25.41
C CYS A 20 -16.74 12.87 -25.98
N LEU A 21 -15.83 12.09 -26.58
CA LEU A 21 -14.61 12.62 -27.20
C LEU A 21 -14.87 13.49 -28.43
N ARG A 22 -15.97 13.23 -29.15
CA ARG A 22 -16.43 14.04 -30.28
C ARG A 22 -17.18 15.31 -29.83
N GLY A 23 -17.58 15.37 -28.57
CA GLY A 23 -18.44 16.43 -28.04
C GLY A 23 -19.93 16.19 -28.32
N ASP A 24 -20.30 14.97 -28.72
CA ASP A 24 -21.68 14.58 -29.02
C ASP A 24 -22.46 14.16 -27.75
N ASP A 25 -21.75 13.90 -26.63
CA ASP A 25 -22.33 13.50 -25.36
C ASP A 25 -21.47 13.99 -24.17
N GLU A 26 -21.99 13.89 -22.94
CA GLU A 26 -21.32 14.33 -21.71
C GLU A 26 -20.71 13.18 -20.92
N TRP A 27 -19.56 13.43 -20.29
CA TRP A 27 -18.90 12.46 -19.42
C TRP A 27 -19.72 12.16 -18.17
N LEU A 28 -19.78 10.89 -17.78
CA LEU A 28 -20.42 10.51 -16.52
C LEU A 28 -19.62 11.06 -15.33
N THR A 29 -20.36 11.53 -14.31
CA THR A 29 -19.76 11.90 -13.03
C THR A 29 -19.54 10.63 -12.21
N HIS A 30 -18.32 10.42 -11.73
CA HIS A 30 -18.02 9.37 -10.77
C HIS A 30 -17.55 10.00 -9.46
N GLU A 31 -18.33 9.81 -8.40
CA GLU A 31 -17.89 10.13 -7.05
C GLU A 31 -16.82 9.11 -6.66
N SER A 32 -15.58 9.57 -6.53
CA SER A 32 -14.52 8.73 -5.99
C SER A 32 -14.82 8.46 -4.52
N THR A 33 -15.32 7.28 -4.18
CA THR A 33 -15.35 6.85 -2.78
C THR A 33 -13.89 6.72 -2.33
N PRO A 34 -13.44 7.46 -1.30
CA PRO A 34 -12.10 7.27 -0.78
C PRO A 34 -11.96 5.82 -0.33
N ALA A 35 -10.97 5.13 -0.89
CA ALA A 35 -10.70 3.75 -0.52
C ALA A 35 -10.38 3.67 0.98
N ALA A 36 -11.00 2.74 1.70
CA ALA A 36 -10.65 2.48 3.09
C ALA A 36 -9.14 2.18 3.18
N SER A 37 -8.46 2.85 4.12
CA SER A 37 -7.01 2.72 4.24
C SER A 37 -6.64 1.33 4.75
N GLN A 38 -5.76 0.62 4.04
CA GLN A 38 -5.30 -0.72 4.45
C GLN A 38 -4.58 -0.72 5.81
N PHE A 39 -4.13 0.46 6.25
CA PHE A 39 -3.47 0.71 7.53
C PHE A 39 -4.27 0.24 8.74
N GLU A 40 -5.60 0.29 8.67
CA GLU A 40 -6.48 -0.06 9.80
C GLU A 40 -6.41 -1.55 10.22
N SER A 41 -5.76 -2.40 9.41
CA SER A 41 -5.70 -3.86 9.65
C SER A 41 -4.33 -4.39 10.12
N LEU A 42 -3.28 -3.56 10.17
CA LEU A 42 -1.94 -4.01 10.53
C LEU A 42 -1.72 -4.02 12.05
N PRO A 43 -0.97 -4.99 12.60
CA PRO A 43 -0.64 -5.00 14.02
C PRO A 43 0.29 -3.83 14.37
N ASP A 44 0.04 -3.19 15.51
CA ASP A 44 0.81 -2.03 15.97
C ASP A 44 2.08 -2.47 16.73
N LEU A 45 3.19 -1.75 16.51
CA LEU A 45 4.42 -1.90 17.26
C LEU A 45 4.25 -1.47 18.73
N ALA A 46 3.35 -0.53 19.02
CA ALA A 46 3.05 -0.06 20.37
C ALA A 46 2.55 -1.19 21.29
N ASP A 47 1.90 -2.20 20.73
CA ASP A 47 1.39 -3.37 21.48
C ASP A 47 2.52 -4.30 21.98
N VAL A 48 3.74 -4.15 21.47
CA VAL A 48 4.88 -4.99 21.86
C VAL A 48 5.32 -4.62 23.28
N ARG A 49 5.04 -5.54 24.21
CA ARG A 49 5.51 -5.48 25.59
C ARG A 49 6.91 -6.07 25.71
N GLY A 50 7.79 -5.35 26.40
CA GLY A 50 9.21 -5.70 26.48
C GLY A 50 9.94 -5.47 25.15
N GLN A 51 11.15 -6.03 25.02
CA GLN A 51 11.96 -5.98 23.79
C GLN A 51 12.34 -4.56 23.28
N PRO A 52 12.85 -3.65 24.14
CA PRO A 52 13.18 -2.28 23.74
C PRO A 52 14.21 -2.22 22.60
N VAL A 53 15.21 -3.11 22.61
CA VAL A 53 16.23 -3.18 21.56
C VAL A 53 15.63 -3.59 20.21
N ALA A 54 14.71 -4.55 20.19
CA ALA A 54 14.10 -5.00 18.95
C ALA A 54 13.14 -3.96 18.36
N ARG A 55 12.39 -3.25 19.21
CA ARG A 55 11.54 -2.12 18.80
C ARG A 55 12.37 -0.98 18.23
N LEU A 56 13.47 -0.61 18.90
CA LEU A 56 14.38 0.40 18.40
C LEU A 56 15.02 -0.01 17.06
N ALA A 57 15.43 -1.28 16.91
CA ALA A 57 15.97 -1.77 15.65
C ALA A 57 14.95 -1.68 14.50
N LEU A 58 13.68 -1.99 14.76
CA LEU A 58 12.59 -1.81 13.80
C LEU A 58 12.39 -0.35 13.41
N GLU A 59 12.37 0.57 14.39
CA GLU A 59 12.25 2.01 14.16
C GLU A 59 13.41 2.56 13.33
N ILE A 60 14.65 2.20 13.68
CA ILE A 60 15.86 2.60 12.94
C ILE A 60 15.80 2.06 11.51
N ALA A 61 15.42 0.80 11.32
CA ALA A 61 15.32 0.22 9.99
C ALA A 61 14.22 0.85 9.14
N ALA A 62 13.07 1.17 9.73
CA ALA A 62 11.98 1.83 9.05
C ALA A 62 12.35 3.26 8.63
N ALA A 63 13.00 4.02 9.51
CA ALA A 63 13.46 5.36 9.21
C ALA A 63 14.60 5.41 8.18
N GLY A 64 15.52 4.43 8.24
CA GLY A 64 16.71 4.37 7.39
C GLY A 64 16.59 3.51 6.13
N ALA A 65 15.44 2.87 5.90
CA ALA A 65 15.23 1.87 4.84
C ALA A 65 16.29 0.74 4.87
N HIS A 66 16.57 0.20 6.07
CA HIS A 66 17.55 -0.87 6.25
C HIS A 66 16.92 -2.27 6.27
N HIS A 67 17.69 -3.26 5.84
CA HIS A 67 17.34 -4.67 6.04
C HIS A 67 17.58 -5.10 7.48
N LEU A 68 16.75 -6.03 7.97
CA LEU A 68 16.84 -6.58 9.32
C LEU A 68 16.88 -8.11 9.29
N LEU A 69 17.67 -8.69 10.19
CA LEU A 69 17.69 -10.12 10.47
C LEU A 69 17.43 -10.35 11.96
N PHE A 70 16.38 -11.09 12.29
CA PHE A 70 16.10 -11.50 13.66
C PHE A 70 16.78 -12.83 13.99
N VAL A 71 17.60 -12.83 15.04
CA VAL A 71 18.29 -14.04 15.55
C VAL A 71 17.82 -14.31 16.97
N GLY A 72 17.45 -15.55 17.27
CA GLY A 72 17.04 -15.96 18.62
C GLY A 72 16.29 -17.29 18.66
N PRO A 73 16.01 -17.83 19.86
CA PRO A 73 15.35 -19.12 20.04
C PRO A 73 13.92 -19.15 19.49
N PRO A 74 13.35 -20.33 19.20
CA PRO A 74 11.94 -20.45 18.85
C PRO A 74 11.05 -19.85 19.96
N GLY A 75 9.93 -19.23 19.57
CA GLY A 75 9.02 -18.57 20.51
C GLY A 75 9.44 -17.15 20.97
N ALA A 76 10.63 -16.66 20.60
CA ALA A 76 11.10 -15.32 20.99
C ALA A 76 10.36 -14.13 20.33
N GLY A 77 9.23 -14.35 19.66
CA GLY A 77 8.44 -13.27 19.05
C GLY A 77 8.99 -12.67 17.75
N LYS A 78 9.98 -13.29 17.09
CA LYS A 78 10.58 -12.80 15.82
C LYS A 78 9.53 -12.54 14.73
N SER A 79 8.65 -13.50 14.46
CA SER A 79 7.58 -13.33 13.46
C SER A 79 6.51 -12.33 13.90
N MET A 80 6.30 -12.19 15.22
CA MET A 80 5.37 -11.21 15.79
C MET A 80 5.88 -9.77 15.59
N LEU A 81 7.20 -9.57 15.73
CA LEU A 81 7.90 -8.32 15.43
C LEU A 81 7.92 -8.02 13.92
N ALA A 82 8.28 -9.00 13.09
CA ALA A 82 8.37 -8.81 11.64
C ALA A 82 7.02 -8.37 11.01
N ARG A 83 5.90 -8.93 11.49
CA ARG A 83 4.54 -8.56 11.04
C ARG A 83 4.16 -7.10 11.35
N ARG A 84 4.84 -6.46 12.30
CA ARG A 84 4.61 -5.07 12.73
C ARG A 84 5.53 -4.07 12.03
N LEU A 85 6.54 -4.51 11.29
CA LEU A 85 7.39 -3.59 10.54
C LEU A 85 6.58 -2.75 9.53
N PRO A 86 5.65 -3.31 8.72
CA PRO A 86 4.92 -2.50 7.74
C PRO A 86 4.00 -1.44 8.33
N SER A 87 3.55 -1.57 9.59
CA SER A 87 2.71 -0.54 10.23
C SER A 87 3.47 0.75 10.58
N ILE A 88 4.80 0.70 10.63
CA ILE A 88 5.67 1.85 10.93
C ILE A 88 6.50 2.32 9.73
N LEU A 89 6.38 1.65 8.58
CA LEU A 89 7.04 2.09 7.36
C LEU A 89 6.28 3.26 6.71
N PRO A 90 7.00 4.18 6.02
CA PRO A 90 6.34 5.23 5.27
C PRO A 90 5.48 4.65 4.14
N PRO A 91 4.43 5.37 3.69
CA PRO A 91 3.66 4.99 2.51
C PRO A 91 4.59 4.91 1.29
N LEU A 92 4.23 4.03 0.34
CA LEU A 92 4.97 3.88 -0.89
C LEU A 92 4.81 5.15 -1.74
N THR A 93 5.89 5.55 -2.40
CA THR A 93 5.82 6.51 -3.51
C THR A 93 5.02 5.91 -4.67
N ASP A 94 4.52 6.74 -5.59
CA ASP A 94 3.75 6.24 -6.75
C ASP A 94 4.51 5.20 -7.58
N ASP A 95 5.82 5.40 -7.80
CA ASP A 95 6.67 4.48 -8.56
C ASP A 95 6.87 3.14 -7.83
N GLN A 96 7.09 3.20 -6.51
CA GLN A 96 7.20 2.00 -5.68
C GLN A 96 5.87 1.25 -5.61
N SER A 97 4.77 1.98 -5.50
CA SER A 97 3.41 1.46 -5.47
C SER A 97 3.06 0.72 -6.76
N LEU A 98 3.37 1.33 -7.92
CA LEU A 98 3.18 0.69 -9.22
C LEU A 98 4.05 -0.56 -9.35
N SER A 99 5.33 -0.47 -9.00
CA SER A 99 6.26 -1.61 -9.04
C SER A 99 5.78 -2.77 -8.16
N CYS A 100 5.37 -2.48 -6.93
CA CYS A 100 4.83 -3.47 -6.01
C CYS A 100 3.55 -4.12 -6.54
N THR A 101 2.64 -3.31 -7.10
CA THR A 101 1.40 -3.79 -7.69
C THR A 101 1.66 -4.72 -8.87
N MET A 102 2.62 -4.38 -9.75
CA MET A 102 3.02 -5.23 -10.87
C MET A 102 3.55 -6.59 -10.40
N VAL A 103 4.41 -6.60 -9.37
CA VAL A 103 4.96 -7.85 -8.80
C VAL A 103 3.83 -8.71 -8.22
N HIS A 104 2.91 -8.14 -7.46
CA HIS A 104 1.79 -8.88 -6.89
C HIS A 104 0.84 -9.42 -7.96
N SER A 105 0.57 -8.63 -9.01
CA SER A 105 -0.23 -9.04 -10.16
C SER A 105 0.40 -10.22 -10.89
N ALA A 106 1.70 -10.14 -11.21
CA ALA A 106 2.43 -11.22 -11.86
C ALA A 106 2.48 -12.50 -10.99
N ALA A 107 2.57 -12.33 -9.67
CA ALA A 107 2.53 -13.42 -8.70
C ALA A 107 1.11 -13.99 -8.45
N HIS A 108 0.09 -13.53 -9.18
CA HIS A 108 -1.31 -13.92 -8.99
C HIS A 108 -1.79 -13.75 -7.53
N THR A 109 -1.22 -12.77 -6.82
CA THR A 109 -1.60 -12.45 -5.45
C THR A 109 -2.74 -11.45 -5.48
N ALA A 110 -3.69 -11.59 -4.55
CA ALA A 110 -4.82 -10.69 -4.44
C ALA A 110 -4.35 -9.24 -4.31
N LEU A 111 -4.93 -8.37 -5.15
CA LEU A 111 -4.74 -6.94 -5.06
C LEU A 111 -5.82 -6.31 -4.17
N PRO A 112 -5.53 -5.15 -3.56
CA PRO A 112 -6.52 -4.38 -2.84
C PRO A 112 -7.72 -4.01 -3.74
N SER A 113 -8.88 -3.77 -3.14
CA SER A 113 -10.11 -3.41 -3.86
C SER A 113 -9.99 -2.13 -4.71
N HIS A 114 -9.09 -1.22 -4.32
CA HIS A 114 -8.74 0.00 -5.03
C HIS A 114 -7.63 -0.20 -6.08
N GLY A 115 -7.23 -1.45 -6.35
CA GLY A 115 -6.38 -1.85 -7.47
C GLY A 115 -4.90 -1.57 -7.31
N ARG A 116 -4.46 -0.88 -6.25
CA ARG A 116 -3.07 -0.45 -6.07
C ARG A 116 -2.57 -0.70 -4.64
N ILE A 117 -1.33 -1.15 -4.52
CA ILE A 117 -0.66 -1.33 -3.23
C ILE A 117 0.02 -0.02 -2.84
N GLU A 118 -0.53 0.71 -1.88
CA GLU A 118 -0.02 2.04 -1.47
C GLU A 118 0.89 1.97 -0.24
N HIS A 119 0.92 0.82 0.42
CA HIS A 119 1.62 0.62 1.67
C HIS A 119 2.53 -0.60 1.57
N PRO A 120 3.68 -0.58 2.24
CA PRO A 120 4.61 -1.71 2.19
C PRO A 120 3.92 -3.03 2.57
N PRO A 121 3.95 -4.04 1.70
CA PRO A 121 3.31 -5.31 1.99
C PRO A 121 4.14 -6.13 2.99
N PHE A 122 3.47 -7.04 3.70
CA PHE A 122 4.11 -8.08 4.49
C PHE A 122 3.96 -9.45 3.82
N ARG A 123 5.05 -10.21 3.74
CA ARG A 123 5.05 -11.61 3.31
C ARG A 123 5.90 -12.44 4.28
N ALA A 124 5.33 -13.54 4.78
CA ALA A 124 5.99 -14.51 5.67
C ALA A 124 6.09 -15.89 5.02
#